data_AF-A0A9E5IRA0-F1
#
_entry.id   AF-A0A9E5IRA0-F1
#
_cell.length_a   1.000
_cell.length_b   1.000
_cell.length_c   1.000
_cell.angle_alpha   90.00
_cell.angle_beta   90.00
_cell.angle_gamma   90.00
#
_symmetry.space_group_name_H-M   'P 1'
#
loop_
_entity.id
_entity.type
_entity.pdbx_description
1 polymer ?
#
loop_
_entity_poly.entity_id
_entity_poly.type
_entity_poly.pdbx_seq_one_letter_code
_entity_poly.pdbx_strand_id
1 'polypeptide(L)'
;MAQATGGLKSRIISWAMKKMMANAGGAPGAGGGPPPWVKAMLAGGPSGAGGPGGAGGSMAAALATTSGFEGREAALGQAVALAIRTLKDNIPYQHEMNDALVKMHLNSVQFAKNQGLSKQYVEHDVKAMQPMLQRMKGMIEKSGEKEIALVAIFERTACLYQLCLDIESAPGKRTFTFPYTHVLAISRRIGQFDLTDQELHDLWLKPRLLAYGESMGVPLEVSDIGSDGKVTVKIA
;
A
#
# COMPACT_ATOMS: atom_id res chain seq x y z
N MET A 1 -53.72 5.20 -26.62
CA MET A 1 -52.36 4.68 -26.41
C MET A 1 -51.59 5.70 -25.59
N ALA A 2 -51.36 5.42 -24.31
CA ALA A 2 -50.71 6.34 -23.38
C ALA A 2 -49.22 5.97 -23.23
N GLN A 3 -48.32 6.87 -23.64
CA GLN A 3 -46.90 6.81 -23.26
C GLN A 3 -46.72 7.58 -21.96
N ALA A 4 -46.28 6.89 -20.91
CA ALA A 4 -46.02 7.47 -19.61
C ALA A 4 -44.77 8.37 -19.66
N THR A 5 -44.94 9.61 -19.23
CA THR A 5 -43.93 10.65 -19.06
C THR A 5 -43.00 10.30 -17.89
N GLY A 6 -41.72 10.10 -18.16
CA GLY A 6 -40.69 9.92 -17.13
C GLY A 6 -40.50 11.21 -16.31
N GLY A 7 -40.94 11.19 -15.06
CA GLY A 7 -40.93 12.34 -14.14
C GLY A 7 -39.54 12.82 -13.70
N LEU A 8 -39.50 14.04 -13.16
CA LEU A 8 -38.31 14.80 -12.76
C LEU A 8 -37.27 14.01 -11.91
N LYS A 9 -37.71 13.02 -11.14
CA LYS A 9 -36.84 12.12 -10.36
C LYS A 9 -35.94 11.24 -11.25
N SER A 10 -36.42 10.76 -12.40
CA SER A 10 -35.62 9.93 -13.30
C SER A 10 -34.50 10.72 -14.00
N ARG A 11 -34.75 12.00 -14.27
CA ARG A 11 -33.77 12.90 -14.89
C ARG A 11 -32.66 13.30 -13.91
N ILE A 12 -32.98 13.44 -12.62
CA ILE A 12 -31.99 13.74 -11.57
C ILE A 12 -31.10 12.51 -11.30
N ILE A 13 -31.68 11.30 -11.24
CA ILE A 13 -30.91 10.05 -11.06
C ILE A 13 -30.01 9.79 -12.27
N SER A 14 -30.49 10.06 -13.50
CA SER A 14 -29.69 9.94 -14.72
C SER A 14 -28.51 10.92 -14.74
N TRP A 15 -28.71 12.14 -14.25
CA TRP A 15 -27.64 13.14 -14.15
C TRP A 15 -26.60 12.78 -13.07
N ALA A 16 -27.04 12.29 -11.92
CA ALA A 16 -26.15 11.84 -10.84
C ALA A 16 -25.30 10.61 -11.25
N MET A 17 -25.89 9.64 -11.94
CA MET A 17 -25.17 8.48 -12.49
C MET A 17 -24.16 8.88 -13.56
N LYS A 18 -24.51 9.83 -14.43
CA LYS A 18 -23.60 10.30 -15.50
C LYS A 18 -22.40 11.06 -14.94
N LYS A 19 -22.59 11.79 -13.82
CA LYS A 19 -21.52 12.51 -13.12
C LYS A 19 -20.62 11.58 -12.30
N MET A 20 -21.16 10.50 -11.73
CA MET A 20 -20.35 9.44 -11.09
C MET A 20 -19.51 8.64 -12.09
N MET A 21 -20.04 8.38 -13.30
CA MET A 21 -19.32 7.62 -14.34
C MET A 21 -18.25 8.45 -15.07
N ALA A 22 -18.39 9.78 -15.14
CA ALA A 22 -17.40 10.66 -15.77
C ALA A 22 -16.14 10.88 -14.90
N ASN A 23 -16.23 10.72 -13.58
CA ASN A 23 -15.06 10.79 -12.66
C ASN A 23 -14.28 9.48 -12.54
N ALA A 24 -14.72 8.41 -13.22
CA ALA A 24 -14.06 7.10 -13.21
C ALA A 24 -13.09 6.88 -14.39
N GLY A 25 -12.81 7.92 -15.20
CA GLY A 25 -12.00 7.82 -16.42
C GLY A 25 -10.71 8.64 -16.39
N GLY A 26 -9.64 8.05 -15.86
CA GLY A 26 -8.25 8.48 -16.10
C GLY A 26 -7.31 7.29 -15.95
N ALA A 27 -6.77 6.78 -17.06
CA ALA A 27 -5.88 5.62 -17.12
C ALA A 27 -4.40 5.97 -16.83
N PRO A 28 -3.46 5.00 -16.64
CA PRO A 28 -3.63 3.54 -16.55
C PRO A 28 -3.08 2.94 -15.25
N GLY A 29 -3.73 1.88 -14.76
CA GLY A 29 -3.16 0.95 -13.78
C GLY A 29 -4.01 0.76 -12.53
N ALA A 30 -4.60 -0.43 -12.43
CA ALA A 30 -5.15 -1.03 -11.20
C ALA A 30 -6.33 -0.28 -10.53
N GLY A 31 -7.52 -0.44 -11.10
CA GLY A 31 -8.78 -0.25 -10.38
C GLY A 31 -9.70 -1.43 -10.68
N GLY A 32 -9.82 -2.37 -9.75
CA GLY A 32 -10.67 -3.54 -9.87
C GLY A 32 -12.12 -3.13 -10.04
N GLY A 33 -12.65 -3.26 -11.25
CA GLY A 33 -14.08 -3.14 -11.51
C GLY A 33 -14.87 -4.24 -10.81
N PRO A 34 -16.20 -4.10 -10.71
CA PRO A 34 -17.03 -5.12 -10.10
C PRO A 34 -16.81 -6.47 -10.80
N PRO A 35 -16.84 -7.59 -10.05
CA PRO A 35 -16.60 -8.92 -10.59
C PRO A 35 -17.44 -9.19 -11.84
N PRO A 36 -16.93 -9.96 -12.82
CA PRO A 36 -17.61 -10.20 -14.10
C PRO A 36 -19.07 -10.65 -13.96
N TRP A 37 -19.39 -11.40 -12.90
CA TRP A 37 -20.76 -11.87 -12.63
C TRP A 37 -21.72 -10.74 -12.21
N VAL A 38 -21.23 -9.73 -11.47
CA VAL A 38 -22.02 -8.53 -11.09
C VAL A 38 -22.33 -7.70 -12.33
N LYS A 39 -21.39 -7.62 -13.28
CA LYS A 39 -21.56 -6.90 -14.55
C LYS A 39 -22.56 -7.62 -15.48
N ALA A 40 -22.54 -8.95 -15.49
CA ALA A 40 -23.50 -9.77 -16.24
C ALA A 40 -24.92 -9.70 -15.66
N MET A 41 -25.05 -9.62 -14.33
CA MET A 41 -26.34 -9.54 -13.65
C MET A 41 -27.01 -8.16 -13.81
N LEU A 42 -26.22 -7.08 -13.91
CA LEU A 42 -26.71 -5.72 -14.21
C LEU A 42 -27.14 -5.53 -15.67
N ALA A 43 -26.70 -6.40 -16.59
CA ALA A 43 -27.03 -6.34 -18.02
C ALA A 43 -28.28 -7.17 -18.39
N GLY A 44 -29.18 -7.41 -17.43
CA GLY A 44 -30.23 -8.41 -17.51
C GLY A 44 -31.04 -8.48 -18.81
N GLY A 45 -31.16 -9.72 -19.32
CA GLY A 45 -32.35 -10.21 -20.04
C GLY A 45 -32.32 -10.12 -21.57
N PRO A 46 -32.77 -11.16 -22.31
CA PRO A 46 -32.42 -11.36 -23.70
C PRO A 46 -33.38 -10.63 -24.64
N SER A 47 -32.83 -9.83 -25.57
CA SER A 47 -33.55 -9.45 -26.78
C SER A 47 -32.57 -9.28 -27.94
N GLY A 48 -32.49 -10.35 -28.74
CA GLY A 48 -32.52 -10.32 -30.20
C GLY A 48 -31.56 -9.40 -30.97
N ALA A 49 -30.81 -10.08 -31.86
CA ALA A 49 -30.38 -9.62 -33.17
C ALA A 49 -29.11 -8.74 -33.28
N GLY A 50 -28.06 -9.34 -33.83
CA GLY A 50 -27.29 -8.76 -34.94
C GLY A 50 -25.95 -8.10 -34.60
N GLY A 51 -24.85 -8.76 -34.95
CA GLY A 51 -23.53 -8.13 -35.10
C GLY A 51 -22.36 -9.10 -34.90
N PRO A 52 -21.45 -9.28 -35.89
CA PRO A 52 -20.36 -10.24 -35.79
C PRO A 52 -19.20 -9.67 -34.95
N GLY A 53 -18.74 -10.43 -33.95
CA GLY A 53 -17.57 -10.08 -33.16
C GLY A 53 -17.78 -10.02 -31.65
N GLY A 54 -18.64 -10.88 -31.08
CA GLY A 54 -18.69 -11.11 -29.64
C GLY A 54 -18.03 -12.44 -29.32
N ALA A 55 -16.77 -12.42 -28.86
CA ALA A 55 -16.20 -13.56 -28.15
C ALA A 55 -17.03 -13.77 -26.88
N GLY A 56 -18.03 -14.64 -26.99
CA GLY A 56 -18.75 -15.17 -25.84
C GLY A 56 -17.75 -15.92 -24.99
N GLY A 57 -17.23 -15.27 -23.94
CA GLY A 57 -16.56 -15.97 -22.86
C GLY A 57 -17.54 -16.98 -22.30
N SER A 58 -17.22 -18.27 -22.40
CA SER A 58 -18.11 -19.33 -21.91
C SER A 58 -18.34 -19.16 -20.41
N MET A 59 -19.50 -19.61 -19.93
CA MET A 59 -19.80 -19.67 -18.49
C MET A 59 -18.68 -20.40 -17.70
N ALA A 60 -17.98 -21.34 -18.35
CA ALA A 60 -16.85 -22.05 -17.75
C ALA A 60 -15.62 -21.16 -17.52
N ALA A 61 -15.35 -20.19 -18.42
CA ALA A 61 -14.26 -19.23 -18.22
C ALA A 61 -14.56 -18.23 -17.08
N ALA A 62 -15.83 -17.89 -16.88
CA ALA A 62 -16.27 -17.02 -15.77
C ALA A 62 -16.25 -17.74 -14.41
N LEU A 63 -16.30 -19.07 -14.41
CA LEU A 63 -16.23 -19.92 -13.21
C LEU A 63 -14.83 -20.51 -12.98
N ALA A 64 -13.88 -20.28 -13.88
CA ALA A 64 -12.51 -20.76 -13.73
C ALA A 64 -11.86 -20.07 -12.54
N THR A 65 -11.29 -20.86 -11.63
CA THR A 65 -10.47 -20.32 -10.54
C THR A 65 -9.16 -19.80 -11.15
N THR A 66 -8.93 -18.50 -11.07
CA THR A 66 -7.71 -17.86 -11.55
C THR A 66 -6.76 -17.53 -10.40
N SER A 67 -5.46 -17.62 -10.66
CA SER A 67 -4.40 -17.24 -9.73
C SER A 67 -4.15 -15.74 -9.69
N GLY A 68 -4.57 -15.00 -10.73
CA GLY A 68 -4.24 -13.59 -10.93
C GLY A 68 -2.87 -13.38 -11.58
N PHE A 69 -2.16 -14.45 -11.92
CA PHE A 69 -0.87 -14.46 -12.62
C PHE A 69 -0.92 -15.10 -14.00
N GLU A 70 -2.11 -15.39 -14.54
CA GLU A 70 -2.25 -15.88 -15.92
C GLU A 70 -1.62 -14.89 -16.91
N GLY A 71 -0.69 -15.38 -17.74
CA GLY A 71 0.12 -14.56 -18.65
C GLY A 71 1.27 -13.79 -17.97
N ARG A 72 1.50 -14.01 -16.67
CA ARG A 72 2.59 -13.43 -15.86
C ARG A 72 3.36 -14.48 -15.07
N GLU A 73 3.30 -15.74 -15.49
CA GLU A 73 3.88 -16.89 -14.81
C GLU A 73 5.40 -16.75 -14.66
N ALA A 74 6.07 -16.18 -15.66
CA ALA A 74 7.51 -15.89 -15.59
C ALA A 74 7.85 -14.92 -14.44
N ALA A 75 7.03 -13.89 -14.23
CA ALA A 75 7.21 -12.93 -13.14
C ALA A 75 6.95 -13.58 -11.77
N LEU A 76 5.93 -14.43 -11.68
CA LEU A 76 5.67 -15.22 -10.47
C LEU A 76 6.85 -16.15 -10.16
N GLY A 77 7.34 -16.89 -11.16
CA GLY A 77 8.49 -17.79 -11.02
C GLY A 77 9.75 -17.06 -10.55
N GLN A 78 10.02 -15.86 -11.07
CA GLN A 78 11.12 -15.02 -10.61
C GLN A 78 10.95 -14.56 -9.16
N ALA A 79 9.74 -14.15 -8.77
CA ALA A 79 9.45 -13.73 -7.39
C ALA A 79 9.64 -14.88 -6.40
N VAL A 80 9.11 -16.07 -6.71
CA VAL A 80 9.28 -17.28 -5.88
C VAL A 80 10.75 -17.69 -5.81
N ALA A 81 11.48 -17.64 -6.93
CA ALA A 81 12.91 -17.94 -6.95
C ALA A 81 13.74 -16.96 -6.11
N LEU A 82 13.36 -15.68 -6.06
CA LEU A 82 13.99 -14.70 -5.18
C LEU A 82 13.68 -14.98 -3.70
N ALA A 83 12.42 -15.29 -3.37
CA ALA A 83 12.01 -15.64 -2.01
C ALA A 83 12.77 -16.88 -1.50
N ILE A 84 12.83 -17.95 -2.31
CA ILE A 84 13.57 -19.17 -1.98
C ILE A 84 15.05 -18.86 -1.77
N ARG A 85 15.67 -18.07 -2.65
CA ARG A 85 17.10 -17.72 -2.49
C ARG A 85 17.36 -16.92 -1.22
N THR A 86 16.42 -16.07 -0.81
CA THR A 86 16.52 -15.28 0.43
C THR A 86 16.34 -16.15 1.66
N LEU A 87 15.32 -17.01 1.68
CA LEU A 87 14.93 -17.77 2.87
C LEU A 87 15.73 -19.07 3.08
N LYS A 88 16.31 -19.65 2.01
CA LYS A 88 17.06 -20.91 2.11
C LYS A 88 18.41 -20.75 2.80
N ASP A 89 18.98 -19.55 2.77
CA ASP A 89 20.28 -19.29 3.36
C ASP A 89 20.08 -18.92 4.84
N ASN A 90 20.36 -19.88 5.72
CA ASN A 90 20.15 -19.76 7.16
C ASN A 90 21.47 -19.70 7.94
N ILE A 91 22.60 -19.56 7.23
CA ILE A 91 23.93 -19.41 7.82
C ILE A 91 24.51 -18.07 7.34
N PRO A 92 24.97 -17.17 8.23
CA PRO A 92 25.16 -17.37 9.68
C PRO A 92 23.89 -17.16 10.52
N TYR A 93 22.76 -16.79 9.93
CA TYR A 93 21.47 -16.63 10.62
C TYR A 93 20.30 -16.78 9.65
N GLN A 94 19.09 -16.93 10.18
CA GLN A 94 17.86 -17.00 9.40
C GLN A 94 17.47 -15.63 8.82
N HIS A 95 17.56 -15.46 7.51
CA HIS A 95 17.10 -14.25 6.83
C HIS A 95 15.58 -14.15 6.78
N GLU A 96 15.08 -12.91 6.82
CA GLU A 96 13.69 -12.55 6.53
C GLU A 96 13.57 -11.87 5.15
N MET A 97 12.36 -11.79 4.62
CA MET A 97 12.13 -11.27 3.26
C MET A 97 12.49 -9.79 3.09
N ASN A 98 12.51 -9.03 4.18
CA ASN A 98 12.84 -7.60 4.23
C ASN A 98 14.31 -7.33 4.58
N ASP A 99 15.13 -8.35 4.88
CA ASP A 99 16.49 -8.19 5.41
C ASP A 99 17.36 -7.21 4.63
N ALA A 100 17.37 -7.33 3.29
CA ALA A 100 18.18 -6.48 2.43
C ALA A 100 17.76 -5.01 2.53
N LEU A 101 16.45 -4.75 2.60
CA LEU A 101 15.91 -3.41 2.76
C LEU A 101 16.21 -2.87 4.17
N VAL A 102 16.02 -3.70 5.19
CA VAL A 102 16.35 -3.38 6.59
C VAL A 102 17.83 -2.99 6.70
N LYS A 103 18.76 -3.77 6.16
CA LYS A 103 20.21 -3.47 6.16
C LYS A 103 20.54 -2.16 5.45
N MET A 104 19.88 -1.85 4.33
CA MET A 104 20.08 -0.58 3.62
C MET A 104 19.66 0.62 4.50
N HIS A 105 18.54 0.50 5.21
CA HIS A 105 18.10 1.52 6.16
C HIS A 105 19.07 1.66 7.34
N LEU A 106 19.46 0.54 7.96
CA LEU A 106 20.39 0.54 9.09
C LEU A 106 21.72 1.20 8.73
N ASN A 107 22.27 0.91 7.54
CA ASN A 107 23.50 1.55 7.06
C ASN A 107 23.35 3.07 6.97
N SER A 108 22.28 3.55 6.32
CA SER A 108 22.02 4.98 6.17
C SER A 108 21.81 5.69 7.51
N VAL A 109 21.03 5.09 8.41
CA VAL A 109 20.75 5.67 9.74
C VAL A 109 22.00 5.65 10.62
N GLN A 110 22.79 4.58 10.59
CA GLN A 110 24.05 4.51 11.34
C GLN A 110 25.03 5.57 10.83
N PHE A 111 25.15 5.74 9.52
CA PHE A 111 25.97 6.79 8.94
C PHE A 111 25.52 8.18 9.42
N ALA A 112 24.21 8.45 9.37
CA ALA A 112 23.67 9.72 9.85
C ALA A 112 23.93 9.93 11.35
N LYS A 113 23.75 8.89 12.19
CA LYS A 113 24.08 8.93 13.63
C LYS A 113 25.56 9.27 13.84
N ASN A 114 26.46 8.57 13.17
CA ASN A 114 27.91 8.75 13.34
C ASN A 114 28.39 10.15 12.95
N GLN A 115 27.70 10.81 12.02
CA GLN A 115 28.01 12.16 11.57
C GLN A 115 27.25 13.25 12.34
N GLY A 116 26.37 12.90 13.28
CA GLY A 116 25.49 13.86 13.95
C GLY A 116 24.45 14.49 13.02
N LEU A 117 24.06 13.78 11.95
CA LEU A 117 23.16 14.25 10.88
C LEU A 117 21.78 13.59 10.90
N SER A 118 21.39 12.91 11.98
CA SER A 118 20.12 12.14 12.02
C SER A 118 18.89 12.98 11.68
N LYS A 119 18.80 14.21 12.20
CA LYS A 119 17.68 15.12 11.90
C LYS A 119 17.64 15.51 10.42
N GLN A 120 18.79 15.91 9.87
CA GLN A 120 18.94 16.29 8.46
C GLN A 120 18.64 15.11 7.54
N TYR A 121 18.95 13.88 7.97
CA TYR A 121 18.63 12.68 7.22
C TYR A 121 17.12 12.44 7.14
N VAL A 122 16.38 12.62 8.24
CA VAL A 122 14.90 12.59 8.22
C VAL A 122 14.33 13.69 7.33
N GLU A 123 14.81 14.93 7.45
CA GLU A 123 14.38 16.05 6.60
C GLU A 123 14.64 15.76 5.12
N HIS A 124 15.79 15.16 4.79
CA HIS A 124 16.13 14.76 3.44
C HIS A 124 15.19 13.67 2.91
N ASP A 125 14.89 12.62 3.69
CA ASP A 125 13.95 11.57 3.31
C ASP A 125 12.55 12.14 3.04
N VAL A 126 12.05 13.00 3.94
CA VAL A 126 10.75 13.67 3.78
C VAL A 126 10.74 14.55 2.53
N LYS A 127 11.84 15.27 2.26
CA LYS A 127 11.99 16.08 1.04
C LYS A 127 11.96 15.22 -0.23
N ALA A 128 12.69 14.10 -0.23
CA ALA A 128 12.72 13.17 -1.37
C ALA A 128 11.33 12.56 -1.65
N MET A 129 10.53 12.38 -0.61
CA MET A 129 9.20 11.79 -0.70
C MET A 129 8.08 12.80 -1.00
N GLN A 130 8.38 14.10 -1.03
CA GLN A 130 7.38 15.16 -1.26
C GLN A 130 6.49 14.94 -2.49
N PRO A 131 6.99 14.54 -3.68
CA PRO A 131 6.12 14.37 -4.85
C PRO A 131 5.00 13.36 -4.61
N MET A 132 5.28 12.29 -3.86
CA MET A 132 4.29 11.29 -3.50
C MET A 132 3.39 11.78 -2.37
N LEU A 133 3.94 12.38 -1.32
CA LEU A 133 3.17 12.92 -0.19
C LEU A 133 2.18 14.01 -0.64
N GLN A 134 2.59 14.94 -1.50
CA GLN A 134 1.72 15.99 -2.04
C GLN A 134 0.63 15.43 -2.95
N ARG A 135 0.90 14.34 -3.69
CA ARG A 135 -0.14 13.63 -4.45
C ARG A 135 -1.19 13.04 -3.52
N MET A 136 -0.77 12.44 -2.40
CA MET A 136 -1.71 11.89 -1.40
C MET A 136 -2.53 13.00 -0.74
N LYS A 137 -1.88 14.10 -0.35
CA LYS A 137 -2.55 15.31 0.16
C LYS A 137 -3.67 15.77 -0.76
N GLY A 138 -3.38 15.93 -2.06
CA GLY A 138 -4.38 16.36 -3.03
C GLY A 138 -5.56 15.38 -3.18
N MET A 139 -5.35 14.07 -2.94
CA MET A 139 -6.46 13.10 -2.91
C MET A 139 -7.28 13.20 -1.62
N ILE A 140 -6.61 13.40 -0.48
CA ILE A 140 -7.26 13.62 0.83
C ILE A 140 -8.12 14.89 0.77
N GLU A 141 -7.58 16.02 0.31
CA GLU A 141 -8.31 17.28 0.22
C GLU A 141 -9.56 17.22 -0.67
N LYS A 142 -9.50 16.45 -1.76
CA LYS A 142 -10.64 16.28 -2.69
C LYS A 142 -11.72 15.34 -2.17
N SER A 143 -11.33 14.31 -1.41
CA SER A 143 -12.26 13.27 -0.96
C SER A 143 -12.74 13.46 0.47
N GLY A 144 -11.98 14.17 1.30
CA GLY A 144 -12.14 14.21 2.75
C GLY A 144 -11.65 12.95 3.47
N GLU A 145 -11.16 11.93 2.75
CA GLU A 145 -10.80 10.64 3.32
C GLU A 145 -9.38 10.64 3.88
N LYS A 146 -9.25 10.78 5.22
CA LYS A 146 -7.95 10.80 5.91
C LYS A 146 -7.27 9.44 5.90
N GLU A 147 -8.01 8.34 5.77
CA GLU A 147 -7.47 6.97 5.74
C GLU A 147 -6.46 6.77 4.60
N ILE A 148 -6.57 7.56 3.52
CA ILE A 148 -5.60 7.60 2.41
C ILE A 148 -4.17 7.81 2.92
N ALA A 149 -3.97 8.60 3.98
CA ALA A 149 -2.63 8.83 4.55
C ALA A 149 -2.00 7.51 5.06
N LEU A 150 -2.78 6.70 5.78
CA LEU A 150 -2.30 5.43 6.30
C LEU A 150 -2.14 4.38 5.19
N VAL A 151 -3.08 4.31 4.24
CA VAL A 151 -2.96 3.44 3.06
C VAL A 151 -1.72 3.78 2.23
N ALA A 152 -1.41 5.07 2.07
CA ALA A 152 -0.22 5.52 1.38
C ALA A 152 1.05 5.00 2.05
N ILE A 153 1.17 5.16 3.37
CA ILE A 153 2.37 4.76 4.13
C ILE A 153 2.52 3.23 4.20
N PHE A 154 1.41 2.51 4.43
CA PHE A 154 1.45 1.11 4.88
C PHE A 154 0.97 0.08 3.87
N GLU A 155 0.33 0.43 2.74
CA GLU A 155 -0.30 -0.57 1.88
C GLU A 155 0.01 -0.38 0.38
N ARG A 156 0.08 0.87 -0.08
CA ARG A 156 0.13 1.19 -1.52
C ARG A 156 1.46 1.75 -1.98
N THR A 157 2.22 2.42 -1.11
CA THR A 157 3.57 2.89 -1.45
C THR A 157 4.60 2.02 -0.74
N ALA A 158 5.54 1.50 -1.53
CA ALA A 158 6.29 0.30 -1.20
C ALA A 158 7.21 0.44 0.04
N CYS A 159 7.51 1.65 0.50
CA CYS A 159 8.66 1.88 1.37
C CYS A 159 8.49 1.34 2.80
N LEU A 160 7.32 1.46 3.42
CA LEU A 160 7.07 0.87 4.75
C LEU A 160 6.36 -0.48 4.66
N TYR A 161 5.51 -0.67 3.66
CA TYR A 161 4.81 -1.93 3.42
C TYR A 161 5.76 -3.11 3.23
N GLN A 162 6.84 -2.93 2.45
CA GLN A 162 7.83 -4.00 2.25
C GLN A 162 8.78 -4.17 3.44
N LEU A 163 8.81 -3.17 4.32
CA LEU A 163 9.65 -3.20 5.51
C LEU A 163 8.98 -3.99 6.64
N CYS A 164 7.66 -3.90 6.78
CA CYS A 164 6.91 -4.55 7.87
C CYS A 164 6.25 -5.83 7.36
N LEU A 165 6.51 -6.97 8.03
CA LEU A 165 6.05 -8.28 7.57
C LEU A 165 4.62 -8.63 8.03
N ASP A 166 4.09 -7.93 9.04
CA ASP A 166 2.90 -8.33 9.78
C ASP A 166 1.94 -7.16 10.09
N ILE A 167 1.78 -6.23 9.14
CA ILE A 167 0.91 -5.06 9.34
C ILE A 167 -0.55 -5.50 9.61
N GLU A 168 -1.04 -5.15 10.79
CA GLU A 168 -2.44 -5.22 11.18
C GLU A 168 -3.14 -3.89 10.88
N SER A 169 -4.13 -3.93 9.97
CA SER A 169 -4.92 -2.76 9.60
C SER A 169 -6.27 -2.72 10.33
N ALA A 170 -6.56 -1.59 10.95
CA ALA A 170 -7.87 -1.22 11.49
C ALA A 170 -8.22 0.22 11.05
N PRO A 171 -9.50 0.63 11.07
CA PRO A 171 -9.89 2.00 10.72
C PRO A 171 -9.08 3.04 11.50
N GLY A 172 -8.38 3.93 10.80
CA GLY A 172 -7.56 4.97 11.40
C GLY A 172 -6.32 4.49 12.17
N LYS A 173 -5.93 3.21 12.08
CA LYS A 173 -4.85 2.63 12.90
C LYS A 173 -4.11 1.47 12.22
N ARG A 174 -2.77 1.51 12.20
CA ARG A 174 -1.91 0.39 11.79
C ARG A 174 -1.04 -0.05 12.96
N THR A 175 -0.86 -1.36 13.12
CA THR A 175 0.07 -1.93 14.12
C THR A 175 0.98 -2.93 13.43
N PHE A 176 2.27 -2.93 13.74
CA PHE A 176 3.25 -3.81 13.10
C PHE A 176 4.41 -4.08 14.06
N THR A 177 5.09 -5.21 13.88
CA THR A 177 6.34 -5.50 14.60
C THR A 177 7.44 -4.54 14.13
N PHE A 178 8.19 -3.97 15.07
CA PHE A 178 9.29 -3.07 14.76
C PHE A 178 10.30 -3.78 13.83
N PRO A 179 10.47 -3.33 12.58
CA PRO A 179 10.98 -4.20 11.52
C PRO A 179 12.50 -4.39 11.54
N TYR A 180 13.19 -3.76 12.49
CA TYR A 180 14.65 -3.71 12.52
C TYR A 180 15.26 -4.64 13.56
N THR A 181 14.51 -5.05 14.59
CA THR A 181 15.02 -5.75 15.78
C THR A 181 15.83 -7.00 15.42
N HIS A 182 15.30 -7.85 14.53
CA HIS A 182 15.93 -9.13 14.17
C HIS A 182 17.33 -8.91 13.56
N VAL A 183 17.39 -8.18 12.45
CA VAL A 183 18.65 -7.88 11.75
C VAL A 183 19.59 -7.08 12.63
N LEU A 184 19.10 -6.10 13.38
CA LEU A 184 19.93 -5.26 14.24
C LEU A 184 20.57 -6.08 15.36
N ALA A 185 19.84 -7.01 15.98
CA ALA A 185 20.38 -7.91 17.01
C ALA A 185 21.58 -8.72 16.49
N ILE A 186 21.50 -9.22 15.24
CA ILE A 186 22.59 -9.97 14.61
C ILE A 186 23.74 -9.06 14.23
N SER A 187 23.46 -7.96 13.54
CA SER A 187 24.47 -7.00 13.07
C SER A 187 25.26 -6.37 14.22
N ARG A 188 24.63 -6.14 15.38
CA ARG A 188 25.33 -5.66 16.59
C ARG A 188 26.30 -6.69 17.14
N ARG A 189 25.93 -7.99 17.17
CA ARG A 189 26.81 -9.06 17.68
C ARG A 189 28.10 -9.19 16.89
N ILE A 190 28.06 -8.90 15.59
CA ILE A 190 29.23 -8.93 14.71
C ILE A 190 29.93 -7.57 14.57
N GLY A 191 29.50 -6.54 15.32
CA GLY A 191 30.10 -5.21 15.32
C GLY A 191 29.82 -4.36 14.08
N GLN A 192 28.81 -4.70 13.28
CA GLN A 192 28.46 -3.94 12.07
C GLN A 192 27.73 -2.63 12.38
N PHE A 193 26.87 -2.62 13.40
CA PHE A 193 26.11 -1.46 13.85
C PHE A 193 26.15 -1.34 15.37
N ASP A 194 26.00 -0.13 15.90
CA ASP A 194 25.88 0.14 17.34
C ASP A 194 24.51 0.71 17.74
N LEU A 195 23.63 0.98 16.76
CA LEU A 195 22.25 1.42 16.97
C LEU A 195 21.49 0.47 17.91
N THR A 196 20.68 1.04 18.80
CA THR A 196 19.63 0.30 19.51
C THR A 196 18.28 0.44 18.83
N ASP A 197 17.33 -0.45 19.14
CA ASP A 197 15.95 -0.34 18.64
C ASP A 197 15.34 1.02 19.03
N GLN A 198 15.57 1.47 20.26
CA GLN A 198 15.09 2.76 20.75
C GLN A 198 15.72 3.93 19.99
N GLU A 199 17.04 3.94 19.81
CA GLU A 199 17.71 4.99 19.02
C GLU A 199 17.18 5.03 17.58
N LEU A 200 16.97 3.87 16.96
CA LEU A 200 16.46 3.80 15.60
C LEU A 200 14.99 4.25 15.51
N HIS A 201 14.19 3.95 16.53
CA HIS A 201 12.83 4.45 16.63
C HIS A 201 12.80 5.97 16.75
N ASP A 202 13.58 6.53 17.67
CA ASP A 202 13.57 7.96 18.02
C ASP A 202 14.26 8.84 16.97
N LEU A 203 15.37 8.38 16.39
CA LEU A 203 16.13 9.14 15.41
C LEU A 203 15.56 9.05 14.00
N TRP A 204 14.84 7.97 13.68
CA TRP A 204 14.47 7.66 12.30
C TRP A 204 12.99 7.33 12.12
N LEU A 205 12.49 6.23 12.70
CA LEU A 205 11.15 5.73 12.34
C LEU A 205 10.05 6.71 12.74
N LYS A 206 10.01 7.10 14.02
CA LYS A 206 8.99 7.97 14.59
C LYS A 206 8.97 9.36 13.94
N PRO A 207 10.07 10.14 13.91
CA PRO A 207 10.05 11.49 13.33
C PRO A 207 9.70 11.49 11.83
N ARG A 208 10.14 10.47 11.08
CA ARG A 208 9.81 10.31 9.66
C ARG A 208 8.31 10.12 9.45
N LEU A 209 7.68 9.24 10.21
CA LEU A 209 6.24 8.96 10.09
C LEU A 209 5.39 10.19 10.47
N LEU A 210 5.77 10.90 11.52
CA LEU A 210 5.12 12.15 11.92
C LEU A 210 5.20 13.19 10.80
N ALA A 211 6.39 13.41 10.23
CA ALA A 211 6.61 14.36 9.16
C ALA A 211 5.87 14.00 7.84
N TYR A 212 5.68 12.70 7.57
CA TYR A 212 4.84 12.25 6.46
C TYR A 212 3.37 12.63 6.67
N GLY A 213 2.84 12.40 7.89
CA GLY A 213 1.49 12.81 8.26
C GLY A 213 1.27 14.31 8.08
N GLU A 214 2.18 15.12 8.63
CA GLU A 214 2.16 16.58 8.47
C GLU A 214 2.20 17.01 7.00
N SER A 215 3.08 16.42 6.19
CA SER A 215 3.19 16.71 4.76
C SER A 215 1.90 16.42 3.99
N MET A 216 1.14 15.40 4.43
CA MET A 216 -0.15 15.03 3.85
C MET A 216 -1.34 15.83 4.42
N GLY A 217 -1.14 16.65 5.44
CA GLY A 217 -2.22 17.37 6.14
C GLY A 217 -3.06 16.48 7.06
N VAL A 218 -2.55 15.31 7.45
CA VAL A 218 -3.20 14.37 8.36
C VAL A 218 -2.24 14.06 9.50
N PRO A 219 -2.34 14.78 10.63
CA PRO A 219 -1.47 14.52 11.78
C PRO A 219 -1.60 13.07 12.24
N LEU A 220 -0.45 12.46 12.55
CA LEU A 220 -0.37 11.09 13.02
C LEU A 220 0.14 11.05 14.45
N GLU A 221 -0.29 10.04 15.19
CA GLU A 221 0.31 9.63 16.45
C GLU A 221 1.09 8.33 16.21
N VAL A 222 2.30 8.26 16.75
CA VAL A 222 3.17 7.07 16.66
C VAL A 222 3.54 6.67 18.08
N SER A 223 3.21 5.44 18.48
CA SER A 223 3.57 4.91 19.79
C SER A 223 5.07 4.67 19.89
N ASP A 224 5.58 4.58 21.12
CA ASP A 224 6.87 3.95 21.37
C ASP A 224 6.81 2.44 21.01
N ILE A 225 7.97 1.77 21.01
CA ILE A 225 8.03 0.33 20.84
C ILE A 225 7.43 -0.32 22.09
N GLY A 226 6.33 -1.06 21.92
CA GLY A 226 5.68 -1.81 23.00
C GLY A 226 6.57 -2.93 23.54
N SER A 227 6.22 -3.46 24.71
CA SER A 227 6.91 -4.62 25.30
C SER A 227 6.80 -5.89 24.44
N ASP A 228 5.81 -5.93 23.55
CA ASP A 228 5.60 -6.96 22.52
C ASP A 228 6.41 -6.69 21.24
N GLY A 229 7.23 -5.64 21.21
CA GLY A 229 8.02 -5.22 20.06
C GLY A 229 7.22 -4.52 18.97
N LYS A 230 5.95 -4.18 19.21
CA LYS A 230 5.08 -3.57 18.19
C LYS A 230 5.06 -2.05 18.27
N VAL A 231 4.81 -1.43 17.14
CA VAL A 231 4.55 0.00 16.99
C VAL A 231 3.16 0.20 16.43
N THR A 232 2.42 1.14 16.99
CA THR A 232 1.10 1.55 16.51
C THR A 232 1.14 2.96 15.96
N VAL A 233 0.54 3.16 14.79
CA VAL A 233 0.36 4.47 14.15
C VAL A 233 -1.13 4.75 13.99
N LYS A 234 -1.59 5.92 14.42
CA LYS A 234 -2.99 6.35 14.35
C LYS A 234 -3.12 7.73 13.72
N ILE A 235 -4.28 8.01 13.14
CA ILE A 235 -4.66 9.39 12.81
C ILE A 235 -5.05 10.09 14.11
N ALA A 236 -4.56 11.33 14.31
CA ALA A 236 -4.92 12.17 15.45
C ALA A 236 -6.32 12.82 15.29
#